data_AF-A0A0R2CZU3-F1
#
_entry.id   AF-A0A0R2CZU3-F1
#
_cell.length_a   1.000
_cell.length_b   1.000
_cell.length_c   1.000
_cell.angle_alpha   90.00
_cell.angle_beta   90.00
_cell.angle_gamma   90.00
#
_symmetry.space_group_name_H-M   'P 1'
#
loop_
_entity.id
_entity.type
_entity.pdbx_description
1 polymer ?
#
loop_
_entity_poly.entity_id
_entity_poly.type
_entity_poly.pdbx_seq_one_letter_code
_entity_poly.pdbx_strand_id
1 'polypeptide(L)'
;MAKKELFQNPIIRWILLHVNAFAVDRSNPGPSAIKTPVKILKKTDLSLIVFPSGTRHSSELKGGALLIAQLTGLPLVPTVYQGPLTFKRLFSRKAVTVDFGEPIYIDRKTKLTAENQAKFDEQMQTAFDQLDKSINPDFKYVDVSKKK
;
A
#
# COMPACT_ATOMS: atom_id res chain seq x y z
N MET A 1 -5.78 5.13 0.29
CA MET A 1 -6.63 5.03 -0.92
C MET A 1 -7.63 3.90 -0.75
N ALA A 2 -8.91 4.07 -1.11
CA ALA A 2 -9.92 3.02 -0.94
C ALA A 2 -10.75 2.78 -2.21
N LYS A 3 -11.22 1.53 -2.37
CA LYS A 3 -12.13 1.12 -3.45
C LYS A 3 -13.39 1.99 -3.43
N LYS A 4 -13.85 2.45 -4.60
CA LYS A 4 -15.06 3.30 -4.73
C LYS A 4 -16.29 2.63 -4.11
N GLU A 5 -16.39 1.32 -4.20
CA GLU A 5 -17.50 0.52 -3.66
C GLU A 5 -17.60 0.63 -2.12
N LEU A 6 -16.47 0.83 -1.42
CA LEU A 6 -16.47 0.98 0.04
C LEU A 6 -17.15 2.27 0.51
N PHE A 7 -17.27 3.27 -0.36
CA PHE A 7 -17.95 4.53 -0.05
C PHE A 7 -19.47 4.45 -0.22
N GLN A 8 -20.03 3.34 -0.74
CA GLN A 8 -21.49 3.19 -0.88
C GLN A 8 -22.17 2.86 0.46
N ASN A 9 -21.48 2.15 1.36
CA ASN A 9 -22.01 1.83 2.68
C ASN A 9 -21.85 3.05 3.61
N PRO A 10 -22.93 3.59 4.20
CA PRO A 10 -22.88 4.81 5.00
C PRO A 10 -21.97 4.70 6.23
N ILE A 11 -21.87 3.52 6.86
CA ILE A 11 -21.04 3.30 8.05
C ILE A 11 -19.55 3.35 7.66
N ILE A 12 -19.18 2.59 6.63
CA ILE A 12 -17.79 2.53 6.14
C ILE A 12 -17.39 3.89 5.56
N ARG A 13 -18.29 4.52 4.81
CA ARG A 13 -18.09 5.87 4.26
C ARG A 13 -17.78 6.88 5.36
N TRP A 14 -18.52 6.86 6.47
CA TRP A 14 -18.27 7.77 7.59
C TRP A 14 -16.84 7.61 8.12
N ILE A 15 -16.39 6.39 8.39
CA ILE A 15 -15.02 6.11 8.86
C ILE A 15 -13.98 6.56 7.83
N LEU A 16 -14.19 6.23 6.55
CA LEU A 16 -13.27 6.57 5.47
C LEU A 16 -13.11 8.08 5.28
N LEU A 17 -14.18 8.85 5.44
CA LEU A 17 -14.13 10.31 5.37
C LEU A 17 -13.34 10.89 6.55
N HIS A 18 -13.47 10.33 7.77
CA HIS A 18 -12.74 10.80 8.95
C HIS A 18 -11.23 10.57 8.84
N VAL A 19 -10.80 9.51 8.14
CA VAL A 19 -9.38 9.23 7.89
C VAL A 19 -8.85 9.86 6.60
N ASN A 20 -9.58 10.83 6.02
CA ASN A 20 -9.22 11.50 4.75
C ASN A 20 -8.99 10.55 3.57
N ALA A 21 -9.65 9.38 3.56
CA ALA A 21 -9.56 8.46 2.45
C ALA A 21 -10.37 8.98 1.25
N PHE A 22 -9.81 8.81 0.04
CA PHE A 22 -10.49 9.09 -1.20
C PHE A 22 -10.77 7.81 -1.99
N ALA A 23 -11.89 7.84 -2.73
CA ALA A 23 -12.35 6.77 -3.61
C ALA A 23 -11.48 6.69 -4.85
N VAL A 24 -11.09 5.46 -5.21
CA VAL A 24 -10.32 5.17 -6.42
C VAL A 24 -11.05 4.08 -7.19
N ASP A 25 -11.28 4.37 -8.46
CA ASP A 25 -11.78 3.38 -9.40
C ASP A 25 -10.62 2.47 -9.81
N ARG A 26 -10.75 1.17 -9.52
CA ARG A 26 -9.73 0.17 -9.83
C ARG A 26 -9.99 -0.53 -11.16
N SER A 27 -11.21 -0.49 -11.71
CA SER A 27 -11.53 -1.10 -13.00
C SER A 27 -11.14 -0.18 -14.15
N ASN A 28 -11.28 1.14 -13.96
CA ASN A 28 -10.76 2.14 -14.89
C ASN A 28 -9.91 3.19 -14.15
N PRO A 29 -8.62 2.90 -13.88
CA PRO A 29 -7.75 3.82 -13.18
C PRO A 29 -7.43 5.04 -14.07
N GLY A 30 -8.25 6.08 -13.93
CA GLY A 30 -8.01 7.35 -14.61
C GLY A 30 -6.84 8.15 -14.03
N PRO A 31 -6.41 9.26 -14.68
CA PRO A 31 -5.34 10.12 -14.20
C PRO A 31 -5.56 10.69 -12.79
N SER A 32 -6.83 10.77 -12.35
CA SER A 32 -7.23 11.20 -11.01
C SER A 32 -6.70 10.28 -9.90
N ALA A 33 -6.44 9.00 -10.18
CA ALA A 33 -5.89 8.05 -9.22
C ALA A 33 -4.48 8.42 -8.75
N ILE A 34 -3.72 9.14 -9.58
CA ILE A 34 -2.36 9.63 -9.28
C ILE A 34 -2.37 11.11 -8.91
N LYS A 35 -3.11 11.96 -9.65
CA LYS A 35 -3.14 13.41 -9.40
C LYS A 35 -3.71 13.77 -8.03
N THR A 36 -4.75 13.06 -7.58
CA THR A 36 -5.40 13.32 -6.28
C THR A 36 -4.44 13.09 -5.11
N PRO A 37 -3.78 11.92 -4.96
CA PRO A 37 -2.82 11.72 -3.88
C PRO A 37 -1.67 12.72 -3.94
N VAL A 38 -1.12 13.01 -5.13
CA VAL A 38 -0.04 13.99 -5.27
C VAL A 38 -0.47 15.38 -4.78
N LYS A 39 -1.69 15.82 -5.10
CA LYS A 39 -2.23 17.11 -4.66
C LYS A 39 -2.43 17.14 -3.15
N ILE A 40 -2.93 16.06 -2.54
CA ILE A 40 -3.12 15.96 -1.09
C ILE A 40 -1.76 16.01 -0.39
N LEU A 41 -0.84 15.13 -0.78
CA LEU A 41 0.50 15.02 -0.19
C LEU A 41 1.32 16.32 -0.29
N LYS A 42 1.09 17.15 -1.33
CA LYS A 42 1.77 18.45 -1.46
C LYS A 42 1.13 19.59 -0.69
N LYS A 43 -0.16 19.48 -0.36
CA LYS A 43 -0.94 20.57 0.28
C LYS A 43 -1.12 20.37 1.78
N THR A 44 -0.90 19.16 2.27
CA THR A 44 -1.17 18.76 3.65
C THR A 44 -0.03 17.89 4.15
N ASP A 45 0.23 17.89 5.45
CA ASP A 45 1.18 17.00 6.11
C ASP A 45 0.63 15.59 6.35
N LEU A 46 -0.27 15.13 5.48
CA LEU A 46 -0.89 13.81 5.58
C LEU A 46 0.00 12.75 4.92
N SER A 47 -0.07 11.53 5.46
CA SER A 47 0.58 10.36 4.89
C SER A 47 -0.40 9.55 4.04
N LEU A 48 0.12 8.89 2.99
CA LEU A 48 -0.69 8.06 2.10
C LEU A 48 -0.29 6.60 2.21
N ILE A 49 -1.25 5.75 2.56
CA ILE A 49 -1.10 4.30 2.49
C ILE A 49 -1.53 3.80 1.11
N VAL A 50 -0.61 3.12 0.43
CA VAL A 50 -0.79 2.51 -0.88
C VAL A 50 -0.41 1.04 -0.80
N PHE A 51 -1.26 0.17 -1.36
CA PHE A 51 -0.96 -1.25 -1.50
C PHE A 51 -0.52 -1.51 -2.95
N PRO A 52 0.77 -1.76 -3.21
CA PRO A 52 1.32 -1.77 -4.57
C PRO A 52 0.75 -2.93 -5.41
N SER A 53 0.47 -4.08 -4.82
CA SER A 53 -0.16 -5.23 -5.51
C SER A 53 -1.62 -5.01 -5.89
N GLY A 54 -2.31 -4.05 -5.25
CA GLY A 54 -3.75 -3.78 -5.44
C GLY A 54 -4.70 -4.95 -5.09
N THR A 55 -4.18 -6.16 -4.90
CA THR A 55 -4.89 -7.41 -4.59
C THR A 55 -3.98 -8.28 -3.72
N ARG A 56 -4.56 -9.11 -2.84
CA ARG A 56 -3.78 -9.96 -1.92
C ARG A 56 -3.02 -11.11 -2.63
N HIS A 57 -3.26 -11.31 -3.93
CA HIS A 57 -2.78 -12.48 -4.69
C HIS A 57 -1.89 -12.12 -5.88
N SER A 58 -1.76 -10.84 -6.23
CA SER A 58 -0.86 -10.40 -7.29
C SER A 58 0.47 -9.99 -6.69
N SER A 59 1.55 -10.58 -7.19
CA SER A 59 2.93 -10.17 -6.91
C SER A 59 3.38 -9.01 -7.79
N GLU A 60 2.53 -8.56 -8.72
CA GLU A 60 2.86 -7.47 -9.63
C GLU A 60 2.65 -6.14 -8.91
N LEU A 61 3.78 -5.53 -8.51
CA LEU A 61 3.79 -4.20 -7.93
C LEU A 61 3.39 -3.19 -9.02
N LYS A 62 2.25 -2.52 -8.82
CA LYS A 62 1.81 -1.49 -9.76
C LYS A 62 2.68 -0.25 -9.56
N GLY A 63 3.33 0.21 -10.63
CA GLY A 63 4.18 1.42 -10.66
C GLY A 63 3.49 2.73 -10.29
N GLY A 64 2.19 2.72 -9.96
CA GLY A 64 1.47 3.90 -9.46
C GLY A 64 2.04 4.46 -8.15
N ALA A 65 2.56 3.60 -7.27
CA ALA A 65 3.20 4.07 -6.03
C ALA A 65 4.53 4.82 -6.32
N LEU A 66 5.35 4.28 -7.22
CA LEU A 66 6.60 4.89 -7.68
C LEU A 66 6.33 6.26 -8.33
N LEU A 67 5.32 6.34 -9.19
CA LEU A 67 4.90 7.59 -9.83
C LEU A 67 4.47 8.65 -8.82
N ILE A 68 3.69 8.28 -7.80
CA ILE A 68 3.25 9.22 -6.76
C ILE A 68 4.48 9.75 -6.00
N ALA A 69 5.36 8.86 -5.55
CA ALA A 69 6.56 9.22 -4.81
C ALA A 69 7.51 10.11 -5.62
N GLN A 70 7.71 9.82 -6.90
CA GLN A 70 8.50 10.68 -7.78
C GLN A 70 7.87 12.08 -7.89
N LEU A 71 6.56 12.16 -8.15
CA LEU A 71 5.88 13.45 -8.36
C LEU A 71 5.81 14.31 -7.08
N THR A 72 5.71 13.69 -5.90
CA THR A 72 5.72 14.37 -4.61
C THR A 72 7.13 14.66 -4.13
N GLY A 73 8.12 13.83 -4.46
CA GLY A 73 9.46 13.84 -3.87
C GLY A 73 9.48 13.37 -2.42
N LEU A 74 8.45 12.63 -1.99
CA LEU A 74 8.38 12.04 -0.65
C LEU A 74 8.90 10.60 -0.68
N PRO A 75 9.47 10.10 0.43
CA PRO A 75 9.98 8.73 0.50
C PRO A 75 8.83 7.71 0.49
N LEU A 76 9.13 6.52 -0.03
CA LEU A 76 8.33 5.32 0.16
C LEU A 76 8.82 4.57 1.39
N VAL A 77 7.92 4.26 2.32
CA VAL A 77 8.26 3.49 3.52
C VAL A 77 7.64 2.10 3.38
N PRO A 78 8.43 1.02 3.30
CA PRO A 78 7.90 -0.34 3.31
C PRO A 78 7.30 -0.63 4.69
N THR A 79 6.11 -1.20 4.72
CA THR A 79 5.39 -1.53 5.95
C THR A 79 4.85 -2.95 5.86
N VAL A 80 5.18 -3.78 6.85
CA VAL A 80 4.70 -5.16 6.94
C VAL A 80 3.71 -5.28 8.09
N TYR A 81 2.63 -6.02 7.84
CA TYR A 81 1.62 -6.35 8.83
C TYR A 81 1.65 -7.85 9.08
N GLN A 82 1.88 -8.25 10.33
CA GLN A 82 1.75 -9.63 10.79
C GLN A 82 0.66 -9.72 11.84
N GLY A 83 -0.37 -10.51 11.54
CA GLY A 83 -1.51 -10.63 12.43
C GLY A 83 -2.65 -11.45 11.84
N PRO A 84 -3.77 -11.54 12.54
CA PRO A 84 -4.95 -12.23 12.06
C PRO A 84 -5.44 -11.64 10.73
N LEU A 85 -5.56 -12.50 9.72
CA LEU A 85 -5.96 -12.14 8.35
C LEU A 85 -7.48 -12.01 8.16
N THR A 86 -8.27 -12.32 9.18
CA THR A 86 -9.74 -12.37 9.11
C THR A 86 -10.32 -11.45 10.17
N PHE A 87 -11.37 -10.69 9.81
CA PHE A 87 -12.07 -9.77 10.72
C PHE A 87 -12.54 -10.47 12.01
N LYS A 88 -13.03 -11.72 11.91
CA LYS A 88 -13.39 -12.55 13.08
C LYS A 88 -12.20 -12.87 14.00
N ARG A 89 -11.00 -13.04 13.42
CA ARG A 89 -9.78 -13.34 14.19
C ARG A 89 -9.14 -12.09 14.79
N LEU A 90 -9.51 -10.89 14.32
CA LEU A 90 -9.08 -9.63 14.92
C LEU A 90 -9.65 -9.46 16.34
N PHE A 91 -10.85 -9.99 16.60
CA PHE A 91 -11.45 -10.04 17.94
C PHE A 91 -10.84 -11.10 18.86
N SER A 92 -9.93 -11.96 18.35
CA SER A 92 -9.34 -13.05 19.13
C SER A 92 -8.22 -12.61 20.09
N ARG A 93 -8.04 -11.29 20.31
CA ARG A 93 -7.00 -10.70 21.17
C ARG A 93 -5.57 -11.19 20.89
N LYS A 94 -5.31 -11.68 19.67
CA LYS A 94 -3.97 -12.07 19.25
C LYS A 94 -3.15 -10.81 18.99
N ALA A 95 -1.86 -10.86 19.33
CA ALA A 95 -0.94 -9.77 19.04
C ALA A 95 -0.95 -9.46 17.54
N VAL A 96 -0.98 -8.16 17.24
CA VAL A 96 -0.86 -7.60 15.90
C VAL A 96 0.45 -6.85 15.89
N THR A 97 1.33 -7.18 14.95
CA THR A 97 2.61 -6.50 14.79
C THR A 97 2.63 -5.79 13.45
N VAL A 98 3.02 -4.52 13.48
CA VAL A 98 3.27 -3.71 12.30
C VAL A 98 4.65 -3.15 12.45
N ASP A 99 5.47 -3.33 11.41
CA ASP A 99 6.82 -2.77 11.38
C ASP A 99 6.99 -1.90 10.14
N PHE A 100 7.87 -0.91 10.26
CA PHE A 100 8.16 0.08 9.24
C PHE A 100 9.65 0.01 8.92
N GLY A 101 9.97 -0.30 7.66
CA GLY A 101 11.36 -0.37 7.21
C GLY A 101 11.91 1.00 6.83
N GLU A 102 13.11 0.99 6.25
CA GLU A 102 13.83 2.22 5.90
C GLU A 102 13.16 2.98 4.73
N PRO A 103 13.17 4.33 4.76
CA PRO A 103 12.61 5.14 3.70
C PRO A 103 13.42 5.04 2.40
N ILE A 104 12.74 4.68 1.31
CA ILE A 104 13.29 4.62 -0.04
C ILE A 104 12.96 5.92 -0.79
N TYR A 105 14.00 6.66 -1.17
CA TYR A 105 13.86 7.91 -1.91
C TYR A 105 13.95 7.68 -3.42
N ILE A 106 13.04 8.30 -4.16
CA ILE A 106 13.04 8.29 -5.62
C ILE A 106 13.36 9.69 -6.12
N ASP A 107 14.47 9.84 -6.84
CA ASP A 107 14.81 11.11 -7.48
C ASP A 107 13.78 11.44 -8.58
N ARG A 108 13.32 12.69 -8.57
CA ARG A 108 12.48 13.28 -9.61
C ARG A 108 13.08 13.16 -11.01
N LYS A 109 14.41 13.16 -11.12
CA LYS A 109 15.14 13.09 -12.39
C LYS A 109 15.21 11.69 -12.99
N THR A 110 14.94 10.65 -12.19
CA THR A 110 14.99 9.26 -12.66
C THR A 110 13.86 9.01 -13.66
N LYS A 111 14.20 8.63 -14.88
CA LYS A 111 13.18 8.20 -15.85
C LYS A 111 12.57 6.88 -15.38
N LEU A 112 11.25 6.82 -15.28
CA LEU A 112 10.51 5.59 -15.00
C LEU A 112 10.44 4.71 -16.26
N THR A 113 11.59 4.25 -16.71
CA THR A 113 11.70 3.16 -17.70
C THR A 113 11.30 1.85 -17.04
N ALA A 114 10.90 0.85 -17.83
CA ALA A 114 10.54 -0.48 -17.32
C ALA A 114 11.68 -1.09 -16.47
N GLU A 115 12.93 -0.90 -16.87
CA GLU A 115 14.11 -1.36 -16.12
C GLU A 115 14.24 -0.70 -14.75
N ASN A 116 14.04 0.62 -14.66
CA ASN A 116 14.14 1.32 -13.38
C ASN A 116 12.97 0.98 -12.46
N GLN A 117 11.77 0.79 -13.02
CA GLN A 117 10.62 0.30 -12.26
C GLN A 117 10.92 -1.08 -11.68
N ALA A 118 11.43 -2.01 -12.48
CA ALA A 118 11.80 -3.35 -12.02
C ALA A 118 12.85 -3.32 -10.88
N LYS A 119 13.86 -2.43 -10.96
CA LYS A 119 14.85 -2.26 -9.89
C LYS A 119 14.23 -1.77 -8.58
N PHE A 120 13.34 -0.78 -8.65
CA PHE A 120 12.64 -0.29 -7.46
C PHE A 120 11.68 -1.32 -6.90
N ASP A 121 11.02 -2.09 -7.76
CA ASP A 121 10.13 -3.18 -7.36
C ASP A 121 10.91 -4.29 -6.65
N GLU A 122 12.09 -4.67 -7.16
CA GLU A 122 13.00 -5.62 -6.52
C GLU A 122 13.53 -5.10 -5.18
N GLN A 123 13.92 -3.82 -5.12
CA GLN A 123 14.36 -3.18 -3.88
C GLN A 123 13.23 -3.16 -2.82
N MET A 124 12.02 -2.80 -3.23
CA MET A 124 10.84 -2.81 -2.36
C MET A 124 10.51 -4.22 -1.89
N GLN A 125 10.56 -5.21 -2.78
CA GLN A 125 10.31 -6.61 -2.43
C GLN A 125 11.35 -7.11 -1.41
N THR A 126 12.62 -6.81 -1.64
CA THR A 126 13.70 -7.16 -0.71
C THR A 126 13.49 -6.51 0.65
N ALA A 127 13.11 -5.24 0.68
CA ALA A 127 12.81 -4.54 1.93
C ALA A 127 11.61 -5.14 2.67
N PHE A 128 10.56 -5.55 1.95
CA PHE A 128 9.42 -6.27 2.54
C PHE A 128 9.84 -7.62 3.11
N ASP A 129 10.63 -8.41 2.38
CA ASP A 129 11.07 -9.74 2.81
C ASP A 129 11.99 -9.66 4.03
N GLN A 130 12.86 -8.65 4.09
CA GLN A 130 13.71 -8.38 5.25
C GLN A 130 12.88 -8.01 6.48
N LEU A 131 11.90 -7.13 6.30
CA LEU A 131 11.02 -6.67 7.37
C LEU A 131 10.09 -7.78 7.87
N ASP A 132 9.59 -8.64 6.98
CA ASP A 132 8.76 -9.78 7.38
C ASP A 132 9.57 -10.79 8.21
N LYS A 133 10.82 -11.06 7.81
CA LYS A 133 11.74 -11.92 8.57
C LYS A 133 12.17 -11.34 9.90
N SER A 134 12.35 -10.01 10.00
CA SER A 134 12.75 -9.37 11.26
C SER A 134 11.64 -9.43 12.32
N ILE A 135 10.38 -9.35 11.90
CA ILE A 135 9.24 -9.46 12.82
C ILE A 135 9.06 -10.91 13.28
N ASN A 136 9.01 -11.86 12.34
CA ASN A 136 8.88 -13.28 12.67
C ASN A 136 9.28 -14.17 11.47
N PRO A 137 10.41 -14.88 11.53
CA PRO A 137 10.89 -15.73 10.44
C PRO A 137 9.99 -16.95 10.16
N ASP A 138 9.13 -17.34 11.10
CA ASP A 138 8.22 -18.48 10.97
C ASP A 138 6.80 -18.06 10.53
N PHE A 139 6.53 -16.75 10.39
CA PHE A 139 5.22 -16.28 9.99
C PHE A 139 4.99 -16.53 8.50
N LYS A 140 4.23 -17.58 8.20
CA LYS A 140 3.76 -17.84 6.82
C LYS A 140 2.43 -17.16 6.59
N TYR A 141 2.38 -16.27 5.61
CA TYR A 141 1.12 -15.72 5.12
C TYR A 141 0.30 -16.83 4.46
N VAL A 142 -0.62 -17.43 5.22
CA VAL A 142 -1.54 -18.45 4.70
C VAL A 142 -2.73 -17.73 4.07
N ASP A 143 -2.75 -17.72 2.76
CA ASP A 143 -3.87 -17.21 1.99
C ASP A 143 -5.12 -18.08 2.22
N VAL A 144 -6.06 -17.56 3.01
CA VAL A 144 -7.32 -18.21 3.34
C VAL A 144 -8.28 -18.35 2.14
N SER A 145 -7.99 -17.70 1.01
CA SER A 145 -8.81 -17.78 -0.21
C SER A 145 -8.61 -19.06 -1.03
N LYS A 146 -7.45 -19.72 -0.90
CA LYS A 146 -7.16 -21.00 -1.59
C LYS A 146 -7.85 -22.21 -0.96
N LYS A 147 -8.50 -22.05 0.20
CA LYS A 147 -9.39 -23.06 0.77
C LYS A 147 -10.81 -22.83 0.25
N LYS A 148 -11.04 -23.16 -1.02
CA LYS A 148 -12.39 -23.41 -1.54
C LYS A 148 -12.35 -24.44 -2.64
#